data_AF-J9DQL3-F1
#
_entry.id   AF-J9DQL3-F1
#
_cell.length_a   1.000
_cell.length_b   1.000
_cell.length_c   1.000
_cell.angle_alpha   90.00
_cell.angle_beta   90.00
_cell.angle_gamma   90.00
#
_symmetry.space_group_name_H-M   'P 1'
#
loop_
_entity.id
_entity.type
_entity.pdbx_description
1 polymer ?
#
loop_
_entity_poly.entity_id
_entity_poly.type
_entity_poly.pdbx_seq_one_letter_code
_entity_poly.pdbx_strand_id
1 'polypeptide(L)'
;MNEAIPNYFGAPIAIHTGLDHFTQIAIDPQVKAVDGHLYDVIFIGTDQGNIFKMVNLAGTKATTKQPSHHIYTFQITNVSS
;
A
#
# COMPACT_ATOMS: atom_id res chain seq x y z
N MET A 1 13.27 18.52 20.37
CA MET A 1 13.28 17.45 19.36
C MET A 1 14.00 18.03 18.17
N ASN A 2 15.17 17.49 17.84
CA ASN A 2 16.11 18.14 16.91
C ASN A 2 16.43 17.28 15.68
N GLU A 3 15.97 16.03 15.67
CA GLU A 3 16.18 15.07 14.58
C GLU A 3 14.84 14.54 14.08
N ALA A 4 14.71 14.38 12.76
CA ALA A 4 13.53 13.79 12.14
C ALA A 4 13.56 12.26 12.27
N ILE A 5 12.39 11.64 12.47
CA ILE A 5 12.28 10.18 12.44
C ILE A 5 12.30 9.73 10.97
N PRO A 6 13.30 8.95 10.53
CA PRO A 6 13.34 8.45 9.18
C PRO A 6 12.24 7.41 8.96
N ASN A 7 11.73 7.32 7.73
CA ASN A 7 10.84 6.22 7.38
C ASN A 7 11.64 4.90 7.27
N TYR A 8 10.97 3.77 7.45
CA TYR A 8 11.60 2.45 7.52
C TYR A 8 12.34 2.04 6.22
N PHE A 9 11.88 2.48 5.05
CA PHE A 9 12.43 2.08 3.75
C PHE A 9 13.43 3.08 3.14
N GLY A 10 13.68 4.21 3.79
CA GLY A 10 14.34 5.36 3.17
C GLY A 10 13.55 6.02 2.03
N ALA A 11 12.32 5.57 1.74
CA ALA A 11 11.43 6.06 0.71
C ALA A 11 9.95 5.77 1.07
N PRO A 12 8.97 6.48 0.47
CA PRO A 12 7.55 6.15 0.62
C PRO A 12 7.24 4.73 0.15
N ILE A 13 6.30 4.06 0.82
CA ILE A 13 5.83 2.72 0.40
C ILE A 13 5.07 2.83 -0.92
N ALA A 14 4.24 3.86 -1.08
CA ALA A 14 3.47 4.14 -2.28
C ALA A 14 3.45 5.64 -2.55
N ILE A 15 3.41 5.99 -3.83
CA ILE A 15 3.22 7.36 -4.31
C ILE A 15 2.03 7.33 -5.26
N HIS A 16 1.09 8.23 -5.05
CA HIS A 16 -0.09 8.38 -5.90
C HIS A 16 -0.15 9.80 -6.45
N THR A 17 -0.25 9.92 -7.77
CA THR A 17 -0.29 11.19 -8.50
C THR A 17 -1.58 11.31 -9.33
N GLY A 18 -2.66 10.65 -8.89
CA GLY A 18 -3.98 10.73 -9.51
C GLY A 18 -4.77 11.98 -9.12
N LEU A 19 -6.04 12.01 -9.50
CA LEU A 19 -6.96 13.13 -9.21
C LEU A 19 -7.57 13.08 -7.80
N ASP A 20 -7.50 11.92 -7.14
CA ASP A 20 -7.97 11.66 -5.79
C ASP A 20 -6.80 11.54 -4.80
N HIS A 21 -7.08 11.72 -3.51
CA HIS A 21 -6.08 11.67 -2.45
C HIS A 21 -6.33 10.50 -1.51
N PHE A 22 -5.26 9.92 -0.99
CA PHE A 22 -5.33 8.90 0.06
C PHE A 22 -5.91 9.48 1.36
N THR A 23 -6.88 8.78 1.95
CA THR A 23 -7.59 9.21 3.16
C THR A 23 -7.52 8.19 4.29
N GLN A 24 -7.44 6.90 3.97
CA GLN A 24 -7.50 5.82 4.95
C GLN A 24 -6.53 4.70 4.58
N ILE A 25 -6.00 4.00 5.58
CA ILE A 25 -5.10 2.86 5.40
C ILE A 25 -5.52 1.71 6.32
N ALA A 26 -5.52 0.50 5.79
CA ALA A 26 -5.66 -0.75 6.52
C ALA A 26 -4.60 -1.75 6.04
N ILE A 27 -4.11 -2.60 6.95
CA ILE A 27 -3.06 -3.58 6.65
C ILE A 27 -3.53 -4.95 7.12
N ASP A 28 -3.44 -5.94 6.24
CA ASP A 28 -3.52 -7.37 6.56
C ASP A 28 -2.08 -7.90 6.60
N PRO A 29 -1.49 -8.09 7.80
CA PRO A 29 -0.08 -8.39 7.94
C PRO A 29 0.21 -9.87 7.69
N GLN A 30 1.41 -10.17 7.19
CA GLN A 30 1.94 -11.54 7.10
C GLN A 30 1.03 -12.54 6.36
N VAL A 31 0.41 -12.10 5.28
CA VAL A 31 -0.36 -12.98 4.38
C VAL A 31 0.59 -13.95 3.69
N LYS A 32 0.36 -15.25 3.87
CA LYS A 32 1.14 -16.30 3.20
C LYS A 32 0.73 -16.40 1.73
N ALA A 33 1.65 -16.08 0.83
CA ALA A 33 1.47 -16.23 -0.60
C ALA A 33 1.75 -17.68 -1.07
N VAL A 34 1.40 -17.95 -2.32
CA VAL A 34 1.59 -19.27 -2.96
C VAL A 34 3.06 -19.67 -3.10
N ASP A 35 3.96 -18.69 -3.09
CA ASP A 35 5.41 -18.87 -3.07
C ASP A 35 5.96 -19.24 -1.67
N GLY A 36 5.09 -19.32 -0.66
CA GLY A 36 5.42 -19.63 0.73
C GLY A 36 5.94 -18.44 1.55
N HIS A 37 6.14 -17.26 0.95
CA HIS A 37 6.60 -16.06 1.65
C HIS A 37 5.43 -15.32 2.31
N LEU A 38 5.75 -14.55 3.34
CA LEU A 38 4.80 -13.69 4.05
C LEU A 38 4.94 -12.26 3.55
N TYR A 39 3.81 -11.65 3.22
CA TYR A 39 3.75 -10.28 2.75
C TYR A 39 2.68 -9.49 3.48
N ASP A 40 2.89 -8.18 3.63
CA ASP A 40 1.83 -7.30 4.13
C ASP A 40 0.99 -6.82 2.94
N VAL A 41 -0.33 -7.01 3.05
CA VAL A 41 -1.30 -6.50 2.08
C VAL A 41 -1.85 -5.18 2.61
N ILE A 42 -1.68 -4.13 1.82
CA ILE A 42 -2.06 -2.76 2.18
C ILE A 42 -3.29 -2.36 1.36
N PHE A 43 -4.31 -1.87 2.04
CA PHE A 43 -5.50 -1.27 1.46
C PHE A 43 -5.48 0.23 1.74
N ILE A 44 -5.59 1.05 0.69
CA ILE A 44 -5.62 2.51 0.82
C ILE A 44 -6.89 3.04 0.19
N GLY A 45 -7.73 3.71 0.97
CA GLY A 45 -8.93 4.39 0.51
C GLY A 45 -8.65 5.81 0.05
N THR A 46 -9.43 6.32 -0.90
CA THR A 46 -9.31 7.69 -1.41
C THR A 46 -10.55 8.55 -1.14
N ASP A 47 -10.40 9.86 -1.28
CA ASP A 47 -11.50 10.83 -1.17
C ASP A 47 -12.56 10.73 -2.29
N GLN A 48 -12.30 9.94 -3.34
CA GLN A 48 -13.27 9.63 -4.41
C GLN A 48 -13.83 8.20 -4.36
N GLY A 49 -13.57 7.47 -3.26
CA GLY A 49 -14.13 6.13 -3.04
C GLY A 49 -13.39 5.02 -3.79
N ASN A 50 -12.18 5.28 -4.30
CA ASN A 50 -11.31 4.22 -4.79
C ASN A 50 -10.60 3.54 -3.62
N ILE A 51 -10.34 2.23 -3.79
CA ILE A 51 -9.48 1.46 -2.90
C ILE A 51 -8.34 0.86 -3.73
N PHE A 52 -7.13 1.14 -3.29
CA PHE A 52 -5.92 0.57 -3.83
C PHE A 52 -5.53 -0.64 -2.97
N LYS A 53 -5.34 -1.80 -3.59
CA LYS A 53 -4.69 -2.94 -2.95
C LYS A 53 -3.24 -3.04 -3.42
N MET A 54 -2.33 -3.04 -2.48
CA MET A 54 -0.89 -3.11 -2.71
C MET A 54 -0.29 -4.22 -1.86
N VAL A 55 0.86 -4.74 -2.28
CA VAL A 55 1.66 -5.67 -1.48
C VAL A 55 3.01 -5.05 -1.20
N ASN A 56 3.41 -5.05 0.08
CA ASN A 56 4.75 -4.69 0.50
C ASN A 56 5.68 -5.90 0.34
N LEU A 57 6.72 -5.76 -0.47
CA LEU A 57 7.72 -6.80 -0.71
C LEU A 57 8.91 -6.71 0.24
N ALA A 58 8.94 -5.70 1.11
CA ALA A 58 10.09 -5.45 1.94
C ALA A 58 10.21 -6.51 3.05
N GLY A 59 11.23 -7.33 2.90
CA GLY A 59 11.39 -8.62 3.57
C GLY A 59 11.99 -9.66 2.61
N THR A 60 11.68 -9.52 1.32
CA THR A 60 12.46 -10.15 0.25
C THR A 60 13.77 -9.38 0.08
N LYS A 61 14.89 -10.06 -0.16
CA LYS A 61 16.23 -9.45 -0.36
C LYS A 61 16.33 -8.60 -1.66
N ALA A 62 15.22 -8.08 -2.14
CA ALA A 62 15.11 -7.34 -3.38
C ALA A 62 15.45 -5.87 -3.13
N THR A 63 16.57 -5.42 -3.67
CA THR A 63 16.98 -4.02 -3.80
C THR A 63 16.10 -3.33 -4.85
N THR A 64 14.79 -3.26 -4.64
CA THR A 64 13.90 -2.54 -5.54
C THR A 64 13.72 -1.11 -5.07
N LYS A 65 13.81 -0.14 -5.99
CA LYS A 65 13.56 1.28 -5.71
C LYS A 65 12.12 1.57 -5.28
N GLN A 66 11.20 0.64 -5.57
CA GLN A 66 9.81 0.69 -5.15
C GLN A 66 9.54 -0.54 -4.26
N PRO A 67 9.29 -0.35 -2.95
CA PRO A 67 9.13 -1.45 -2.01
C PRO A 67 7.74 -2.09 -2.07
N SER A 68 6.75 -1.44 -2.71
CA SER A 68 5.41 -1.99 -2.92
C SER A 68 5.04 -2.11 -4.39
N HIS A 69 4.24 -3.13 -4.69
CA HIS A 69 3.59 -3.29 -5.99
C HIS A 69 2.10 -3.03 -5.84
N HIS A 70 1.59 -2.10 -6.65
CA HIS A 70 0.15 -1.89 -6.83
C HIS A 70 -0.42 -3.06 -7.62
N ILE A 71 -1.40 -3.77 -7.05
CA ILE A 71 -1.99 -4.96 -7.68
C ILE A 71 -3.22 -4.55 -8.48
N TYR A 72 -4.15 -3.85 -7.84
CA TYR A 72 -5.36 -3.35 -8.51
C TYR A 72 -6.01 -2.20 -7.73
N THR A 73 -6.81 -1.42 -8.44
CA THR A 73 -7.73 -0.43 -7.89
C THR A 73 -9.16 -0.91 -8.10
N PHE A 74 -9.98 -0.81 -7.07
CA PHE A 74 -11.40 -1.11 -7.15
C PHE A 74 -12.20 0.03 -6.55
N GLN A 75 -13.33 0.35 -7.14
CA GLN A 75 -14.21 1.41 -6.67
C GLN A 75 -15.31 0.78 -5.82
N ILE A 76 -15.49 1.27 -4.59
CA ILE A 76 -16.70 0.95 -3.84
C ILE A 76 -17.76 1.95 -4.29
N THR A 77 -18.52 1.59 -5.31
CA THR A 77 -19.76 2.32 -5.61
C THR A 77 -20.81 1.91 -4.58
N ASN A 78 -21.25 2.86 -3.76
CA ASN A 78 -22.50 2.69 -3.04
C ASN A 78 -23.62 2.72 -4.10
N VAL A 79 -24.01 1.55 -4.61
CA VAL A 79 -25.23 1.40 -5.41
C VAL A 79 -26.40 1.51 -4.45
N SER A 80 -26.75 2.74 -4.08
CA SER A 80 -28.08 3.05 -3.56
C SER A 80 -29.04 2.98 -4.74
N SER A 81 -29.75 1.86 -4.84
CA SER A 81 -30.94 1.63 -5.66
C SER A 81 -32.08 2.56 -5.30
#